data_AF-A0A4P6K0U6-F1
#
_entry.id   AF-A0A4P6K0U6-F1
#
_cell.length_a   1.000
_cell.length_b   1.000
_cell.length_c   1.000
_cell.angle_alpha   90.00
_cell.angle_beta   90.00
_cell.angle_gamma   90.00
#
_symmetry.space_group_name_H-M   'P 1'
#
loop_
_entity.id
_entity.type
_entity.pdbx_description
1 polymer ?
#
loop_
_entity_poly.entity_id
_entity_poly.type
_entity_poly.pdbx_seq_one_letter_code
_entity_poly.pdbx_strand_id
1 'polypeptide(L)'
;MSVTIFVLGRPGSGKTTAVRHILELAERRNYKTKRMKDYDILYKMFQQDTHEQYFRATNYGGFDILDGSVYDVALQRLEKNVQEISLEEKYDIITIEFARDNYQETFRKLSSSFLEDSYFFFVEADLDTCMQRIYQRVTVPPTPDHHFVSEYIMRSYYNNDNWKYMSEEFQKEYQLQKEVVAYYNTGSLQGLIDKVSEFAETIFIREFVALISAPE
;
A
#
# COMPACT_ATOMS: atom_id res chain seq x y z
N MET A 1 10.08 3.68 -18.48
CA MET A 1 8.94 4.22 -17.72
C MET A 1 8.87 3.41 -16.44
N SER A 2 8.63 4.02 -15.27
CA SER A 2 8.59 3.29 -13.99
C SER A 2 7.28 2.54 -13.84
N VAL A 3 7.32 1.28 -13.43
CA VAL A 3 6.12 0.48 -13.12
C VAL A 3 5.63 0.82 -11.71
N THR A 4 4.38 1.26 -11.59
CA THR A 4 3.76 1.57 -10.30
C THR A 4 2.92 0.40 -9.79
N ILE A 5 3.11 0.03 -8.52
CA ILE A 5 2.42 -1.08 -7.86
C ILE A 5 1.82 -0.59 -6.54
N PHE A 6 0.49 -0.55 -6.46
CA PHE A 6 -0.22 -0.31 -5.20
C PHE A 6 -0.31 -1.59 -4.40
N VAL A 7 0.09 -1.55 -3.13
CA VAL A 7 -0.09 -2.65 -2.17
C VAL A 7 -0.97 -2.15 -1.02
N LEU A 8 -2.16 -2.75 -0.92
CA LEU A 8 -3.30 -2.20 -0.18
C LEU A 8 -3.86 -3.22 0.81
N GLY A 9 -4.66 -2.76 1.76
CA GLY A 9 -5.16 -3.56 2.88
C GLY A 9 -5.12 -2.84 4.22
N ARG A 10 -5.85 -3.36 5.21
CA ARG A 10 -5.85 -2.78 6.57
C ARG A 10 -4.52 -2.99 7.31
N PRO A 11 -4.20 -2.19 8.34
CA PRO A 11 -3.01 -2.45 9.17
C PRO A 11 -3.02 -3.90 9.70
N GLY A 12 -1.88 -4.59 9.68
CA GLY A 12 -1.79 -6.00 10.09
C GLY A 12 -2.17 -7.04 9.02
N SER A 13 -2.68 -6.64 7.85
CA SER A 13 -3.11 -7.60 6.82
C SER A 13 -1.96 -8.33 6.12
N GLY A 14 -0.74 -7.78 6.14
CA GLY A 14 0.44 -8.36 5.48
C GLY A 14 1.02 -7.53 4.33
N LYS A 15 0.47 -6.34 4.05
CA LYS A 15 0.98 -5.40 3.02
C LYS A 15 2.50 -5.22 3.03
N THR A 16 3.05 -4.85 4.17
CA THR A 16 4.50 -4.58 4.30
C THR A 16 5.33 -5.81 3.94
N THR A 17 4.86 -7.01 4.28
CA THR A 17 5.50 -8.27 3.89
C THR A 17 5.45 -8.46 2.38
N ALA A 18 4.28 -8.22 1.75
CA ALA A 18 4.13 -8.29 0.31
C ALA A 18 5.06 -7.28 -0.41
N VAL A 19 5.08 -6.02 0.04
CA VAL A 19 5.96 -4.99 -0.51
C VAL A 19 7.42 -5.40 -0.42
N ARG A 20 7.89 -5.82 0.77
CA ARG A 20 9.28 -6.25 0.95
C ARG A 20 9.63 -7.38 -0.01
N HIS A 21 8.76 -8.37 -0.15
CA HIS A 21 8.99 -9.49 -1.03
C HIS A 21 9.04 -9.08 -2.52
N ILE A 22 8.15 -8.18 -2.97
CA ILE A 22 8.20 -7.61 -4.33
C ILE A 22 9.55 -6.92 -4.58
N LEU A 23 9.97 -6.08 -3.64
CA LEU A 23 11.23 -5.34 -3.75
C LEU A 23 12.44 -6.28 -3.75
N GLU A 24 12.47 -7.29 -2.89
CA GLU A 24 13.53 -8.30 -2.88
C GLU A 24 13.61 -9.07 -4.20
N LEU A 25 12.47 -9.46 -4.80
CA LEU A 25 12.44 -10.14 -6.09
C LEU A 25 12.90 -9.24 -7.25
N ALA A 26 12.59 -7.94 -7.18
CA ALA A 26 13.01 -6.94 -8.15
C ALA A 26 14.52 -6.65 -8.05
N GLU A 27 15.05 -6.49 -6.84
CA GLU A 27 16.47 -6.26 -6.57
C GLU A 27 17.35 -7.43 -7.04
N ARG A 28 16.88 -8.67 -6.87
CA ARG A 28 17.56 -9.87 -7.41
C ARG A 28 17.70 -9.86 -8.94
N ARG A 29 16.88 -9.06 -9.63
CA ARG A 29 16.92 -8.83 -11.08
C ARG A 29 17.63 -7.53 -11.47
N ASN A 30 18.22 -6.83 -10.50
CA ASN A 30 18.87 -5.53 -10.64
C ASN A 30 17.93 -4.40 -11.08
N TYR A 31 16.62 -4.51 -10.78
CA TYR A 31 15.70 -3.39 -10.97
C TYR A 31 15.89 -2.35 -9.87
N LYS A 32 15.98 -1.07 -10.22
CA LYS A 32 16.02 0.03 -9.25
C LYS A 32 14.62 0.24 -8.69
N THR A 33 14.47 0.08 -7.38
CA THR A 33 13.15 0.13 -6.73
C THR A 33 12.99 1.34 -5.80
N LYS A 34 11.74 1.76 -5.60
CA LYS A 34 11.34 2.74 -4.58
C LYS A 34 10.11 2.24 -3.82
N ARG A 35 10.12 2.41 -2.50
CA ARG A 35 8.93 2.25 -1.65
C ARG A 35 8.43 3.61 -1.22
N MET A 36 7.15 3.85 -1.42
CA MET A 36 6.43 5.05 -1.02
C MET A 36 5.33 4.64 -0.04
N LYS A 37 5.27 5.29 1.12
CA LYS A 37 4.25 5.03 2.14
C LYS A 37 3.47 6.30 2.41
N ASP A 38 2.15 6.20 2.45
CA ASP A 38 1.33 7.32 2.92
C ASP A 38 1.60 7.66 4.39
N TYR A 39 1.94 6.65 5.19
CA TYR A 39 2.27 6.81 6.61
C TYR A 39 3.42 7.80 6.81
N ASP A 40 4.43 7.80 5.93
CA ASP A 40 5.56 8.74 6.06
C ASP A 40 5.10 10.19 5.85
N ILE A 41 4.08 10.42 5.03
CA ILE A 41 3.46 11.73 4.82
C ILE A 41 2.61 12.10 6.04
N LEU A 42 1.76 11.19 6.51
CA LEU A 42 0.92 11.38 7.70
C LEU A 42 1.77 11.66 8.94
N TYR A 43 2.88 10.94 9.11
CA TYR A 43 3.79 11.13 10.23
C TYR A 43 4.47 12.51 10.18
N LYS A 44 4.90 12.97 9.00
CA LYS A 44 5.41 14.34 8.83
C LYS A 44 4.34 15.39 9.15
N MET A 45 3.08 15.16 8.74
CA MET A 45 1.97 16.04 9.06
C MET A 45 1.71 16.08 10.59
N PHE A 46 1.74 14.92 11.25
CA PHE A 46 1.65 14.83 12.71
C PHE A 46 2.77 15.61 13.41
N GLN A 47 4.02 15.46 12.98
CA GLN A 47 5.15 16.21 13.55
C GLN A 47 5.02 17.74 13.37
N GLN A 48 4.26 18.20 12.37
CA GLN A 48 4.02 19.61 12.08
C GLN A 48 2.77 20.16 12.80
N ASP A 49 1.88 19.29 13.28
CA ASP A 49 0.65 19.65 14.00
C ASP A 49 0.92 19.99 15.46
N THR A 50 1.57 21.13 15.68
CA THR A 50 1.98 21.59 17.01
C THR A 50 0.82 21.98 17.94
N HIS A 51 -0.40 22.10 17.42
CA HIS A 51 -1.59 22.48 18.20
C HIS A 51 -2.55 21.31 18.42
N GLU A 52 -2.18 20.08 18.03
CA GLU A 52 -3.01 18.86 18.13
C GLU A 52 -4.41 19.03 17.53
N GLN A 53 -4.52 19.79 16.43
CA GLN A 53 -5.80 20.06 15.78
C GLN A 53 -6.28 18.85 14.96
N TYR A 54 -5.34 18.13 14.36
CA TYR A 54 -5.62 17.07 13.40
C TYR A 54 -5.15 15.70 13.88
N PHE A 55 -4.18 15.67 14.80
CA PHE A 55 -3.56 14.46 15.30
C PHE A 55 -3.46 14.46 16.82
N ARG A 56 -3.41 13.25 17.40
CA ARG A 56 -3.16 13.03 18.82
C ARG A 56 -2.12 11.92 19.00
N ALA A 57 -1.08 12.15 19.79
CA ALA A 57 -0.08 11.12 20.07
C ALA A 57 -0.70 9.90 20.79
N THR A 58 -0.17 8.71 20.51
CA THR A 58 -0.58 7.46 21.16
C THR A 58 0.60 6.67 21.70
N ASN A 59 0.30 5.52 22.32
CA ASN A 59 1.32 4.62 22.84
C ASN A 59 2.31 4.17 21.74
N TYR A 60 3.52 3.81 22.16
CA TYR A 60 4.57 3.29 21.27
C TYR A 60 4.99 4.23 20.13
N GLY A 61 4.83 5.55 20.32
CA GLY A 61 5.22 6.56 19.32
C GLY A 61 4.29 6.64 18.11
N GLY A 62 3.09 6.07 18.21
CA GLY A 62 2.04 6.22 17.22
C GLY A 62 1.27 7.54 17.35
N PHE A 63 0.29 7.72 16.48
CA PHE A 63 -0.65 8.84 16.54
C PHE A 63 -2.02 8.38 16.02
N ASP A 64 -3.08 8.99 16.54
CA ASP A 64 -4.43 8.92 16.01
C ASP A 64 -4.70 10.16 15.14
N ILE A 65 -5.57 10.00 14.16
CA ILE A 65 -6.08 11.08 13.31
C ILE A 65 -7.44 11.50 13.86
N LEU A 66 -7.57 12.79 14.20
CA LEU A 66 -8.78 13.40 14.74
C LEU A 66 -9.69 13.94 13.63
N ASP A 67 -9.10 14.42 12.54
CA ASP A 67 -9.80 14.94 11.36
C ASP A 67 -9.46 14.10 10.13
N GLY A 68 -10.45 13.41 9.58
CA GLY A 68 -10.28 12.54 8.41
C GLY A 68 -9.81 13.25 7.15
N SER A 69 -9.96 14.58 7.04
CA SER A 69 -9.51 15.35 5.87
C SER A 69 -8.00 15.24 5.63
N VAL A 70 -7.21 14.92 6.65
CA VAL A 70 -5.76 14.71 6.49
C VAL A 70 -5.42 13.47 5.66
N TYR A 71 -6.31 12.47 5.60
CA TYR A 71 -6.13 11.31 4.73
C TYR A 71 -6.16 11.69 3.25
N ASP A 72 -7.07 12.58 2.88
CA ASP A 72 -7.20 13.11 1.51
C ASP A 72 -5.97 13.93 1.13
N VAL A 73 -5.53 14.82 2.03
CA VAL A 73 -4.31 15.63 1.83
C VAL A 73 -3.08 14.75 1.69
N ALA A 74 -2.93 13.72 2.52
CA ALA A 74 -1.82 12.79 2.44
C ALA A 74 -1.82 12.00 1.13
N LEU A 75 -3.01 11.61 0.64
CA LEU A 75 -3.17 10.87 -0.61
C LEU A 75 -2.81 11.73 -1.83
N GLN A 76 -3.25 12.98 -1.87
CA GLN A 76 -2.88 13.93 -2.94
C GLN A 76 -1.37 14.21 -2.95
N ARG A 77 -0.75 14.36 -1.77
CA ARG A 77 0.71 14.49 -1.65
C ARG A 77 1.43 13.23 -2.12
N LEU A 78 0.88 12.05 -1.86
CA LEU A 78 1.47 10.78 -2.29
C LEU A 78 1.52 10.68 -3.81
N GLU A 79 0.40 10.94 -4.49
CA GLU A 79 0.34 10.97 -5.96
C GLU A 79 1.35 11.95 -6.54
N LYS A 80 1.35 13.18 -6.03
CA LYS A 80 2.30 14.22 -6.48
C LYS A 80 3.75 13.77 -6.29
N ASN A 81 4.11 13.23 -5.12
CA ASN A 81 5.48 12.78 -4.86
C ASN A 81 5.90 11.64 -5.80
N VAL A 82 4.99 10.72 -6.14
CA VAL A 82 5.28 9.64 -7.10
C VAL A 82 5.52 10.22 -8.49
N GLN A 83 4.66 11.14 -8.94
CA GLN A 83 4.81 11.80 -10.24
C GLN A 83 6.13 12.58 -10.34
N GLU A 84 6.50 13.34 -9.31
CA GLU A 84 7.77 14.07 -9.25
C GLU A 84 8.97 13.12 -9.30
N ILE A 85 8.96 12.05 -8.50
CA ILE A 85 10.05 11.06 -8.49
C ILE A 85 10.16 10.33 -9.84
N SER A 86 9.04 10.01 -10.50
CA SER A 86 9.06 9.40 -11.83
C SER A 86 9.65 10.31 -12.92
N LEU A 87 9.69 11.63 -12.70
CA LEU A 87 10.30 12.60 -13.61
C LEU A 87 11.79 12.84 -13.30
N GLU A 88 12.15 12.89 -12.01
CA GLU A 88 13.49 13.25 -11.55
C GLU A 88 14.44 12.03 -11.48
N GLU A 89 13.91 10.87 -11.11
CA GLU A 89 14.70 9.66 -10.88
C GLU A 89 14.28 8.52 -11.82
N LYS A 90 15.28 7.78 -12.31
CA LYS A 90 15.04 6.55 -13.08
C LYS A 90 14.87 5.37 -12.13
N TYR A 91 13.67 5.18 -11.60
CA TYR A 91 13.26 3.92 -10.95
C TYR A 91 12.58 3.01 -11.97
N ASP A 92 12.82 1.71 -11.86
CA ASP A 92 12.15 0.69 -12.66
C ASP A 92 10.80 0.33 -12.03
N ILE A 93 10.76 0.23 -10.69
CA ILE A 93 9.55 -0.15 -9.94
C ILE A 93 9.34 0.80 -8.75
N ILE A 94 8.12 1.34 -8.64
CA ILE A 94 7.68 2.13 -7.50
C ILE A 94 6.52 1.40 -6.83
N THR A 95 6.71 1.00 -5.57
CA THR A 95 5.65 0.45 -4.74
C THR A 95 5.01 1.55 -3.91
N ILE A 96 3.68 1.59 -3.88
CA ILE A 96 2.89 2.52 -3.09
C ILE A 96 2.10 1.70 -2.06
N GLU A 97 2.41 1.91 -0.79
CA GLU A 97 1.74 1.22 0.31
C GLU A 97 0.92 2.21 1.13
N PHE A 98 -0.38 1.92 1.29
CA PHE A 98 -1.24 2.65 2.21
C PHE A 98 -2.42 1.80 2.71
N ALA A 99 -3.10 2.32 3.74
CA ALA A 99 -4.30 1.71 4.30
C ALA A 99 -5.44 2.75 4.40
N ARG A 100 -6.64 2.41 3.91
CA ARG A 100 -7.86 3.23 4.05
C ARG A 100 -9.02 2.35 4.47
N ASP A 101 -10.04 2.97 5.05
CA ASP A 101 -11.29 2.32 5.43
C ASP A 101 -12.20 2.09 4.21
N ASN A 102 -12.24 3.00 3.26
CA ASN A 102 -13.08 2.88 2.07
C ASN A 102 -12.25 3.15 0.81
N TYR A 103 -11.81 2.08 0.13
CA TYR A 103 -11.00 2.22 -1.08
C TYR A 103 -11.80 2.82 -2.24
N GLN A 104 -13.12 2.62 -2.31
CA GLN A 104 -13.93 3.21 -3.37
C GLN A 104 -13.91 4.74 -3.31
N GLU A 105 -14.17 5.31 -2.13
CA GLU A 105 -14.09 6.76 -1.96
C GLU A 105 -12.65 7.27 -2.06
N THR A 106 -11.68 6.51 -1.57
CA THR A 106 -10.25 6.85 -1.66
C THR A 106 -9.81 7.03 -3.11
N PHE A 107 -10.12 6.08 -4.00
CA PHE A 107 -9.64 6.13 -5.38
C PHE A 107 -10.27 7.26 -6.20
N ARG A 108 -11.48 7.71 -5.85
CA ARG A 108 -12.10 8.89 -6.49
C ARG A 108 -11.32 10.18 -6.25
N LYS A 109 -10.39 10.20 -5.29
CA LYS A 109 -9.53 11.35 -4.98
C LYS A 109 -8.22 11.36 -5.76
N LEU A 110 -7.87 10.25 -6.42
CA LEU A 110 -6.68 10.12 -7.26
C LEU A 110 -7.04 10.38 -8.74
N SER A 111 -6.08 10.86 -9.53
CA SER A 111 -6.33 11.01 -10.98
C SER A 111 -6.49 9.65 -11.67
N SER A 112 -7.37 9.58 -12.68
CA SER A 112 -7.59 8.32 -13.42
C SER A 112 -6.32 7.86 -14.12
N SER A 113 -5.56 8.78 -14.71
CA SER A 113 -4.25 8.50 -15.33
C SER A 113 -3.24 7.88 -14.37
N PHE A 114 -3.29 8.23 -13.09
CA PHE A 114 -2.40 7.65 -12.09
C PHE A 114 -2.79 6.20 -11.75
N LEU A 115 -4.09 5.89 -11.79
CA LEU A 115 -4.61 4.54 -11.54
C LEU A 115 -4.48 3.62 -12.76
N GLU A 116 -4.78 4.12 -13.96
CA GLU A 116 -4.85 3.36 -15.22
C GLU A 116 -3.53 2.64 -15.56
N ASP A 117 -2.39 3.27 -15.26
CA ASP A 117 -1.05 2.73 -15.54
C ASP A 117 -0.42 1.98 -14.35
N SER A 118 -1.23 1.57 -13.37
CA SER A 118 -0.74 0.92 -12.15
C SER A 118 -1.25 -0.52 -11.96
N TYR A 119 -0.44 -1.34 -11.30
CA TYR A 119 -0.84 -2.66 -10.80
C TYR A 119 -1.34 -2.56 -9.35
N PHE A 120 -2.22 -3.48 -8.95
CA PHE A 120 -2.81 -3.45 -7.61
C PHE A 120 -2.75 -4.82 -6.95
N PHE A 121 -2.24 -4.86 -5.71
CA PHE A 121 -2.24 -6.04 -4.85
C PHE A 121 -2.95 -5.71 -3.54
N PHE A 122 -4.19 -6.18 -3.40
CA PHE A 122 -5.00 -6.00 -2.21
C PHE A 122 -4.87 -7.20 -1.28
N VAL A 123 -4.38 -6.97 -0.07
CA VAL A 123 -4.19 -7.98 0.97
C VAL A 123 -5.24 -7.78 2.06
N GLU A 124 -6.15 -8.74 2.15
CA GLU A 124 -7.21 -8.76 3.14
C GLU A 124 -6.92 -9.79 4.24
N ALA A 125 -7.36 -9.53 5.46
CA ALA A 125 -7.39 -10.52 6.54
C ALA A 125 -8.42 -10.10 7.58
N ASP A 126 -8.95 -11.07 8.33
CA ASP A 126 -9.93 -10.81 9.39
C ASP A 126 -9.42 -9.75 10.38
N LEU A 127 -10.33 -8.92 10.87
CA LEU A 127 -9.98 -7.79 11.75
C LEU A 127 -9.21 -8.25 13.00
N ASP A 128 -9.69 -9.33 13.64
CA ASP A 128 -9.05 -9.89 14.83
C ASP A 128 -7.66 -10.45 14.53
N THR A 129 -7.49 -11.12 13.38
CA THR A 129 -6.17 -11.57 12.89
C THR A 129 -5.21 -10.38 12.69
N CYS A 130 -5.70 -9.29 12.11
CA CYS A 130 -4.91 -8.07 11.91
C CYS A 130 -4.47 -7.45 13.24
N MET A 131 -5.37 -7.32 14.20
CA MET A 131 -5.05 -6.80 15.53
C MET A 131 -4.04 -7.70 16.25
N GLN A 132 -4.24 -9.02 16.23
CA GLN A 132 -3.30 -9.96 16.82
C GLN A 132 -1.88 -9.80 16.23
N ARG A 133 -1.76 -9.68 14.91
CA ARG A 133 -0.48 -9.47 14.22
C ARG A 133 0.16 -8.13 14.61
N ILE A 134 -0.63 -7.07 14.78
CA ILE A 134 -0.13 -5.76 15.25
C ILE A 134 0.42 -5.88 16.68
N TYR A 135 -0.32 -6.51 17.59
CA TYR A 135 0.14 -6.72 18.97
C TYR A 135 1.42 -7.57 19.03
N GLN A 136 1.53 -8.60 18.20
CA GLN A 136 2.73 -9.44 18.12
C GLN A 136 3.96 -8.66 17.62
N ARG A 137 3.82 -7.77 16.63
CA ARG A 137 4.99 -7.04 16.10
C ARG A 137 5.46 -5.90 16.98
N VAL A 138 4.58 -5.23 17.73
CA VAL A 138 4.97 -4.10 18.60
C VAL A 138 5.64 -4.53 19.91
N THR A 139 5.56 -5.83 20.25
CA THR A 139 6.20 -6.42 21.45
C THR A 139 7.60 -6.98 21.18
N VAL A 140 8.03 -7.02 19.92
CA VAL A 140 9.38 -7.39 19.44
C VAL A 140 10.12 -6.08 19.12
N PRO A 141 11.47 -5.98 19.26
CA PRO A 141 12.22 -4.73 19.12
C PRO A 141 11.73 -3.84 17.97
N PRO A 142 11.55 -2.53 18.22
CA PRO A 142 10.91 -1.62 17.27
C PRO A 142 11.74 -1.55 15.99
N THR A 143 11.15 -1.96 14.88
CA THR A 143 11.66 -1.62 13.55
C THR A 143 10.90 -0.41 13.01
N PRO A 144 11.44 0.32 12.02
CA PRO A 144 10.76 1.47 11.43
C PRO A 144 9.36 1.20 10.86
N ASP A 145 9.00 -0.06 10.61
CA ASP A 145 7.69 -0.46 10.09
C ASP A 145 6.74 -1.01 11.18
N HIS A 146 7.15 -1.01 12.46
CA HIS A 146 6.32 -1.46 13.59
C HIS A 146 5.40 -0.35 14.09
N HIS A 147 4.57 0.19 13.20
CA HIS A 147 3.57 1.20 13.56
C HIS A 147 2.45 0.56 14.40
N PHE A 148 2.26 1.09 15.61
CA PHE A 148 1.14 0.72 16.46
C PHE A 148 -0.14 1.41 15.96
N VAL A 149 -1.22 0.64 15.88
CA VAL A 149 -2.57 1.15 15.62
C VAL A 149 -3.44 0.62 16.74
N SER A 150 -4.15 1.51 17.43
CA SER A 150 -4.98 1.14 18.57
C SER A 150 -6.15 0.26 18.14
N GLU A 151 -6.62 -0.61 19.04
CA GLU A 151 -7.82 -1.42 18.80
C GLU A 151 -9.05 -0.55 18.51
N TYR A 152 -9.17 0.60 19.18
CA TYR A 152 -10.22 1.58 18.90
C TYR A 152 -10.21 2.01 17.43
N ILE A 153 -9.06 2.40 16.87
CA ILE A 153 -8.95 2.80 15.46
C ILE A 153 -9.18 1.61 14.52
N MET A 154 -8.67 0.43 14.85
CA MET A 154 -8.93 -0.78 14.05
C MET A 154 -10.42 -1.09 13.92
N ARG A 155 -11.18 -0.98 15.02
CA ARG A 155 -12.63 -1.27 15.04
C ARG A 155 -13.51 -0.12 14.55
N SER A 156 -13.11 1.13 14.76
CA SER A 156 -13.91 2.30 14.39
C SER A 156 -13.68 2.76 12.95
N TYR A 157 -12.45 2.66 12.45
CA TYR A 157 -12.08 3.15 11.12
C TYR A 157 -11.82 1.98 10.16
N TYR A 158 -10.92 1.05 10.47
CA TYR A 158 -10.54 -0.04 9.55
C TYR A 158 -11.50 -1.25 9.50
N ASN A 159 -12.76 -1.08 9.91
CA ASN A 159 -13.73 -2.17 10.00
C ASN A 159 -14.57 -2.38 8.73
N ASN A 160 -14.50 -1.45 7.79
CA ASN A 160 -15.20 -1.59 6.51
C ASN A 160 -14.67 -2.79 5.70
N ASP A 161 -15.59 -3.56 5.15
CA ASP A 161 -15.29 -4.65 4.23
C ASP A 161 -15.06 -4.06 2.83
N ASN A 162 -13.82 -4.18 2.34
CA ASN A 162 -13.43 -3.72 1.01
C ASN A 162 -13.27 -4.87 0.02
N TRP A 163 -13.52 -6.11 0.44
CA TRP A 163 -13.25 -7.30 -0.36
C TRP A 163 -13.99 -7.24 -1.70
N LYS A 164 -15.33 -7.15 -1.65
CA LYS A 164 -16.17 -7.14 -2.86
C LYS A 164 -15.73 -6.06 -3.85
N TYR A 165 -15.50 -4.84 -3.37
CA TYR A 165 -15.08 -3.75 -4.22
C TYR A 165 -13.73 -4.04 -4.88
N MET A 166 -12.71 -4.40 -4.09
CA MET A 166 -11.35 -4.63 -4.60
C MET A 166 -11.23 -5.87 -5.48
N SER A 167 -12.01 -6.93 -5.23
CA SER A 167 -11.93 -8.19 -5.98
C SER A 167 -12.80 -8.22 -7.24
N GLU A 168 -13.89 -7.44 -7.31
CA GLU A 168 -14.89 -7.61 -8.38
C GLU A 168 -15.25 -6.33 -9.14
N GLU A 169 -15.16 -5.16 -8.50
CA GLU A 169 -15.74 -3.91 -9.01
C GLU A 169 -14.67 -2.91 -9.45
N PHE A 170 -13.60 -2.75 -8.68
CA PHE A 170 -12.57 -1.73 -8.89
C PHE A 170 -11.97 -1.76 -10.30
N GLN A 171 -11.54 -2.94 -10.77
CA GLN A 171 -10.96 -3.06 -12.10
C GLN A 171 -11.93 -2.65 -13.23
N LYS A 172 -13.23 -2.91 -13.05
CA LYS A 172 -14.28 -2.57 -14.02
C LYS A 172 -14.62 -1.08 -13.98
N GLU A 173 -14.73 -0.51 -12.77
CA GLU A 173 -15.07 0.90 -12.56
C GLU A 173 -14.07 1.82 -13.26
N TYR A 174 -12.77 1.51 -13.16
CA TYR A 174 -11.69 2.31 -13.76
C TYR A 174 -11.18 1.75 -15.09
N GLN A 175 -11.80 0.70 -15.63
CA GLN A 175 -11.41 0.08 -16.91
C GLN A 175 -9.92 -0.26 -17.00
N LEU A 176 -9.34 -0.72 -15.88
CA LEU A 176 -7.90 -0.92 -15.76
C LEU A 176 -7.43 -2.05 -16.67
N GLN A 177 -6.42 -1.76 -17.48
CA GLN A 177 -5.79 -2.76 -18.35
C GLN A 177 -4.77 -3.61 -17.58
N LYS A 178 -4.18 -3.04 -16.52
CA LYS A 178 -3.26 -3.72 -15.62
C LYS A 178 -4.00 -4.53 -14.56
N GLU A 179 -3.27 -5.47 -13.98
CA GLU A 179 -3.86 -6.49 -13.12
C GLU A 179 -4.18 -5.95 -11.72
N VAL A 180 -5.34 -6.34 -11.22
CA VAL A 180 -5.77 -6.16 -9.84
C VAL A 180 -5.90 -7.54 -9.21
N VAL A 181 -5.08 -7.83 -8.19
CA VAL A 181 -5.11 -9.09 -7.45
C VAL A 181 -5.57 -8.82 -6.03
N ALA A 182 -6.66 -9.48 -5.62
CA ALA A 182 -7.10 -9.53 -4.23
C ALA A 182 -6.71 -10.90 -3.62
N TYR A 183 -6.18 -10.89 -2.41
CA TYR A 183 -5.77 -12.09 -1.69
C TYR A 183 -6.20 -12.06 -0.22
N TYR A 184 -6.87 -13.13 0.22
CA TYR A 184 -7.32 -13.31 1.59
C TYR A 184 -6.23 -14.01 2.41
N ASN A 185 -5.47 -13.24 3.19
CA ASN A 185 -4.29 -13.64 3.93
C ASN A 185 -4.60 -14.15 5.36
N THR A 186 -5.46 -15.16 5.44
CA THR A 186 -5.72 -15.92 6.69
C THR A 186 -4.92 -17.22 6.78
N GLY A 187 -4.24 -17.60 5.70
CA GLY A 187 -3.39 -18.78 5.63
C GLY A 187 -1.98 -18.58 6.21
N SER A 188 -1.04 -19.37 5.72
CA SER A 188 0.37 -19.32 6.12
C SER A 188 1.10 -18.14 5.48
N LEU A 189 2.21 -17.72 6.10
CA LEU A 189 3.14 -16.76 5.50
C LEU A 189 3.60 -17.22 4.10
N GLN A 190 3.90 -18.51 3.94
CA GLN A 190 4.30 -19.06 2.65
C GLN A 190 3.23 -18.85 1.58
N GLY A 191 1.94 -19.02 1.92
CA GLY A 191 0.84 -18.77 0.98
C GLY A 191 0.80 -17.32 0.48
N LEU A 192 1.04 -16.35 1.37
CA LEU A 192 1.18 -14.94 0.96
C LEU A 192 2.39 -14.76 0.03
N ILE A 193 3.54 -15.31 0.40
CA ILE A 193 4.79 -15.19 -0.37
C ILE A 193 4.64 -15.80 -1.76
N ASP A 194 4.01 -16.96 -1.88
CA ASP A 194 3.77 -17.62 -3.17
C ASP A 194 2.88 -16.75 -4.05
N LYS A 195 1.78 -16.21 -3.49
CA LYS A 195 0.86 -15.35 -4.26
C LYS A 195 1.50 -14.04 -4.69
N VAL A 196 2.28 -13.41 -3.81
CA VAL A 196 3.03 -12.19 -4.14
C VAL A 196 4.08 -12.47 -5.21
N SER A 197 4.73 -13.64 -5.17
CA SER A 197 5.69 -14.05 -6.19
C SER A 197 5.02 -14.18 -7.55
N GLU A 198 3.90 -14.90 -7.64
CA GLU A 198 3.12 -15.05 -8.88
C GLU A 198 2.73 -13.70 -9.49
N PHE A 199 2.26 -12.78 -8.65
CA PHE A 199 1.90 -11.43 -9.05
C PHE A 199 3.11 -10.63 -9.56
N ALA A 200 4.22 -10.62 -8.81
CA ALA A 200 5.44 -9.92 -9.19
C ALA A 200 6.03 -10.46 -10.50
N GLU A 201 6.08 -11.78 -10.68
CA GLU A 201 6.58 -12.40 -11.91
C GLU A 201 5.73 -12.01 -13.13
N THR A 202 4.41 -11.93 -12.97
CA THR A 202 3.51 -11.48 -14.05
C THR A 202 3.85 -10.06 -14.50
N ILE A 203 4.12 -9.16 -13.55
CA ILE A 203 4.57 -7.79 -13.83
C ILE A 203 5.92 -7.81 -14.54
N PHE A 204 6.88 -8.57 -14.03
CA PHE A 204 8.24 -8.60 -14.60
C PHE A 204 8.25 -9.09 -16.04
N ILE A 205 7.46 -10.11 -16.36
CA ILE A 205 7.33 -10.64 -17.71
C ILE A 205 6.71 -9.59 -18.64
N ARG A 206 5.60 -8.96 -18.22
CA ARG A 206 4.86 -8.01 -19.06
C ARG A 206 5.63 -6.71 -19.29
N GLU A 207 6.29 -6.19 -18.27
CA GLU A 207 6.86 -4.84 -18.31
C GLU A 207 8.34 -4.83 -18.71
N PHE A 208 9.09 -5.91 -18.46
CA PHE A 208 10.55 -5.91 -18.67
C PHE A 208 11.04 -6.96 -19.66
N VAL A 209 10.37 -8.12 -19.77
CA VAL A 209 10.78 -9.16 -20.74
C VAL A 209 10.15 -8.92 -22.12
N ALA A 210 8.88 -8.50 -22.17
CA ALA A 210 8.21 -8.17 -23.44
C ALA A 210 8.92 -7.04 -24.21
N LEU A 211 9.58 -6.11 -23.50
CA LEU A 211 10.35 -5.01 -24.10
C LEU A 211 11.63 -5.47 -24.81
N ILE A 212 12.19 -6.63 -24.45
CA ILE A 212 13.43 -7.17 -25.06
C ILE A 212 13.13 -7.87 -26.40
N SER A 213 11.87 -8.20 -26.68
CA SER A 213 11.46 -9.05 -27.81
C SER A 213 10.77 -8.31 -28.96
N ALA A 214 10.66 -6.98 -28.90
CA ALA A 214 10.18 -6.18 -30.02
C ALA A 214 11.37 -5.79 -30.92
N PRO A 215 11.46 -6.29 -32.17
CA PRO A 215 12.46 -5.81 -33.12
C PRO A 215 12.08 -4.38 -33.56
N GLU A 216 13.10 -3.52 -33.68
CA GLU A 216 13.03 -2.25 -34.42
C GLU A 216 12.63 -2.47 -35.89
#